data_AF-A0A838MT80-F1
#
_entry.id   AF-A0A838MT80-F1
#
_cell.length_a   1.000
_cell.length_b   1.000
_cell.length_c   1.000
_cell.angle_alpha   90.00
_cell.angle_beta   90.00
_cell.angle_gamma   90.00
#
_symmetry.space_group_name_H-M   'P 1'
#
loop_
_entity.id
_entity.type
_entity.pdbx_description
1 polymer ?
#
loop_
_entity_poly.entity_id
_entity_poly.type
_entity_poly.pdbx_seq_one_letter_code
_entity_poly.pdbx_strand_id
1 'polypeptide(L)' 'MVKQGQCSHFMPMTERATKRPKDFVKPAHWSNAPAPAPQAPGNEPDPNGLSPTRYGDWERNGIAVDF' A
#
# COMPACT_ATOMS: atom_id res chain seq x y z
N MET A 1 38.58 42.95 21.36
CA MET A 1 37.74 42.88 20.15
C MET A 1 37.47 41.41 19.86
N VAL A 2 36.29 40.93 20.27
CA VAL A 2 35.90 39.52 20.19
C VAL A 2 35.47 39.22 18.76
N LYS A 3 36.11 38.27 18.08
CA LYS A 3 35.55 37.64 16.88
C LYS A 3 35.51 36.13 17.10
N GLN A 4 34.37 35.68 17.58
CA GLN A 4 33.96 34.28 17.52
C GLN A 4 33.86 33.88 16.05
N GLY A 5 34.86 33.14 15.57
CA GLY A 5 34.82 32.46 14.28
C GLY A 5 34.10 31.14 14.45
N GLN A 6 32.97 31.00 13.75
CA GLN A 6 32.07 29.86 13.77
C GLN A 6 32.83 28.54 13.59
N CYS A 7 32.68 27.62 14.55
CA CYS A 7 33.05 26.22 14.36
C CYS A 7 32.07 25.62 13.34
N SER A 8 32.54 25.44 12.12
CA SER A 8 31.83 24.68 11.09
C SER A 8 31.58 23.28 11.64
N HIS A 9 30.35 23.04 12.07
CA HIS A 9 29.86 21.72 12.42
C HIS A 9 30.03 20.84 11.17
N PHE A 10 31.05 19.98 11.19
CA PHE A 10 31.29 18.95 10.21
C PHE A 10 30.20 17.88 10.36
N MET A 11 29.00 18.19 9.88
CA MET A 11 27.95 17.20 9.70
C MET A 11 28.39 16.31 8.53
N PRO A 12 28.58 14.99 8.71
CA PRO A 12 28.80 14.13 7.56
C PRO A 12 27.56 14.20 6.68
N MET A 13 27.69 14.73 5.46
CA MET A 13 26.64 14.59 4.44
C MET A 13 26.43 13.10 4.22
N THR A 14 25.36 12.54 4.78
CA THR A 14 24.96 11.16 4.52
C THR A 14 24.59 11.07 3.04
N GLU A 15 25.38 10.33 2.27
CA GLU A 15 25.12 10.10 0.86
C GLU A 15 23.72 9.50 0.67
N ARG A 16 22.93 10.12 -0.21
CA ARG A 16 21.57 9.64 -0.52
C ARG A 16 21.71 8.35 -1.33
N ALA A 17 21.10 7.26 -0.86
CA ALA A 17 21.03 6.00 -1.59
C ALA A 17 20.15 6.14 -2.86
N THR A 18 20.70 6.73 -3.93
CA THR A 18 20.05 6.93 -5.23
C THR A 18 20.20 5.73 -6.16
N LYS A 19 21.05 4.76 -5.79
CA LYS A 19 21.33 3.56 -6.58
C LYS A 19 20.66 2.35 -5.95
N ARG A 20 19.94 1.58 -6.78
CA ARG A 20 19.35 0.30 -6.39
C ARG A 20 20.47 -0.69 -6.03
N PRO A 21 20.42 -1.36 -4.85
CA PRO A 21 21.35 -2.43 -4.50
C PRO A 21 21.27 -3.57 -5.52
N LYS A 22 22.41 -4.20 -5.82
CA LYS A 22 22.53 -5.21 -6.88
C LYS A 22 21.71 -6.46 -6.58
N ASP A 23 21.69 -6.86 -5.31
CA ASP A 23 21.14 -8.14 -4.89
C ASP A 23 19.92 -7.94 -3.99
N PHE A 24 18.82 -8.59 -4.34
CA PHE A 24 17.62 -8.70 -3.54
C PHE A 24 17.33 -10.19 -3.35
N VAL A 25 17.44 -10.68 -2.12
CA VAL A 25 17.15 -12.07 -1.79
C VAL A 25 15.68 -12.19 -1.41
N LYS A 26 14.92 -12.94 -2.21
CA LYS A 26 13.52 -13.24 -1.96
C LYS A 26 13.38 -14.13 -0.71
N PRO A 27 12.50 -13.81 0.25
CA PRO A 27 12.23 -14.67 1.40
C PRO A 27 11.67 -16.04 0.98
N ALA A 28 11.98 -17.09 1.76
CA ALA A 28 11.61 -18.48 1.44
C ALA A 28 10.08 -18.74 1.38
N HIS A 29 9.27 -17.97 2.12
CA HIS A 29 7.81 -18.10 2.15
C HIS A 29 7.11 -17.42 0.96
N TRP A 30 7.88 -16.82 0.06
CA TRP A 30 7.37 -15.94 -0.97
C TRP A 30 7.22 -16.76 -2.26
N SER A 31 5.99 -17.03 -2.69
CA SER A 31 5.70 -17.80 -3.91
C SER A 31 5.58 -16.88 -5.13
N ASN A 32 5.86 -17.39 -6.33
CA ASN A 32 5.54 -16.74 -7.61
C ASN A 32 4.38 -17.46 -8.32
N ALA A 33 3.76 -18.44 -7.66
CA ALA A 33 2.62 -19.15 -8.22
C ALA A 33 1.51 -18.14 -8.53
N PRO A 34 0.78 -18.32 -9.66
CA PRO A 34 -0.38 -17.50 -9.95
C PRO A 34 -1.40 -17.62 -8.81
N ALA A 35 -2.19 -16.56 -8.61
CA ALA A 35 -3.29 -16.61 -7.68
C ALA A 35 -4.24 -17.78 -8.02
N PRO A 36 -4.85 -18.43 -7.02
CA PRO A 36 -5.83 -19.48 -7.27
C PRO A 36 -6.99 -18.95 -8.11
N ALA A 37 -7.62 -19.84 -8.88
CA ALA A 37 -8.77 -19.48 -9.68
C ALA A 37 -9.91 -18.96 -8.78
N PRO A 38 -10.65 -17.91 -9.21
CA PRO A 38 -11.82 -17.44 -8.48
C PRO A 38 -12.85 -18.57 -8.31
N GLN A 39 -13.48 -18.63 -7.15
CA GLN A 39 -14.64 -19.49 -6.98
C GLN A 39 -15.83 -18.91 -7.75
N ALA A 40 -16.66 -19.77 -8.32
CA ALA A 40 -17.92 -19.36 -8.92
C ALA A 40 -18.81 -18.71 -7.85
N PRO A 41 -19.56 -17.65 -8.19
CA PRO A 41 -20.52 -17.07 -7.27
C PRO A 41 -21.54 -18.12 -6.86
N GLY A 42 -21.82 -18.21 -5.55
CA GLY A 42 -22.90 -19.04 -5.04
C GLY A 42 -24.23 -18.55 -5.62
N ASN A 43 -25.07 -19.49 -6.08
CA ASN A 43 -26.34 -19.19 -6.73
C ASN A 43 -27.47 -19.02 -5.68
N GLU A 44 -27.13 -18.48 -4.51
CA GLU A 44 -28.11 -18.18 -3.48
C GLU A 44 -28.85 -16.89 -3.87
N PRO A 45 -30.19 -16.94 -3.99
CA PRO A 45 -30.97 -15.73 -4.22
C PRO A 45 -30.82 -14.81 -3.00
N ASP A 46 -30.35 -13.58 -3.23
CA ASP A 46 -30.33 -12.57 -2.18
C ASP A 46 -31.79 -12.32 -1.73
N PRO A 47 -32.11 -12.49 -0.44
CA PRO A 47 -33.44 -12.17 0.10
C PRO A 47 -33.87 -10.72 -0.16
N ASN A 48 -32.94 -9.80 -0.43
CA ASN A 48 -33.18 -8.40 -0.78
C ASN A 48 -32.99 -8.07 -2.28
N GLY A 49 -32.64 -9.06 -3.12
CA GLY A 49 -32.55 -8.91 -4.58
C GLY A 49 -31.40 -8.03 -5.12
N LEU A 50 -30.42 -7.66 -4.31
CA LEU A 50 -29.26 -6.84 -4.67
C LEU A 50 -28.00 -7.71 -4.75
N SER A 51 -27.61 -8.07 -5.97
CA SER A 51 -26.39 -8.84 -6.21
C SER A 51 -25.16 -8.16 -5.58
N PRO A 52 -24.37 -8.87 -4.76
CA PRO A 52 -23.28 -8.31 -3.96
C PRO A 52 -22.06 -7.84 -4.78
N THR A 53 -22.04 -8.06 -6.09
CA THR A 53 -21.02 -7.48 -6.99
C THR A 53 -21.25 -5.98 -7.24
N ARG A 54 -22.28 -5.36 -6.64
CA ARG A 54 -22.46 -3.90 -6.59
C ARG A 54 -21.51 -3.27 -5.55
N TYR A 55 -20.24 -3.15 -5.89
CA TYR A 55 -19.40 -2.10 -5.29
C TYR A 55 -19.94 -0.76 -5.78
N GLY A 56 -20.64 0.01 -4.93
CA GLY A 56 -20.98 1.40 -5.26
C GLY A 56 -22.20 2.03 -4.59
N ASP A 57 -23.10 1.28 -3.95
CA ASP A 57 -24.37 1.85 -3.45
C ASP A 57 -24.51 1.71 -1.93
N TRP A 58 -23.57 2.28 -1.18
CA TRP A 58 -23.59 2.24 0.29
C TRP A 58 -24.11 3.60 0.76
N GLU A 59 -25.24 3.66 1.45
CA GLU A 59 -25.71 4.92 2.02
C GLU A 59 -25.54 4.93 3.55
N ARG A 60 -24.88 5.97 4.08
CA ARG A 60 -24.83 6.24 5.53
C ARG A 60 -25.51 7.58 5.80
N ASN A 61 -26.63 7.55 6.51
CA ASN A 61 -27.42 8.74 6.84
C ASN A 61 -27.88 9.52 5.58
N GLY A 62 -28.24 8.80 4.51
CA GLY A 62 -28.67 9.40 3.24
C GLY A 62 -27.53 9.99 2.39
N ILE A 63 -26.28 9.63 2.70
CA ILE A 63 -25.09 10.04 1.93
C ILE A 63 -24.49 8.80 1.30
N ALA A 64 -24.33 8.81 -0.02
CA ALA A 64 -23.62 7.77 -0.74
C ALA A 64 -22.13 7.74 -0.35
N VAL A 65 -21.64 6.56 0.00
CA VAL A 65 -20.28 6.27 0.43
C VAL A 65 -19.69 5.22 -0.53
N ASP A 66 -18.52 5.51 -1.10
CA ASP A 66 -17.63 4.53 -1.72
C ASP A 66 -16.24 4.62 -1.03
N PHE A 67 -15.43 3.56 -1.12
CA PHE A 67 -14.06 3.55 -0.61
C PHE A 67 -13.04 3.82 -1.71
#